data_AF-A0A2E9VPJ9-F1
#
_entry.id   AF-A0A2E9VPJ9-F1
#
_cell.length_a   1.000
_cell.length_b   1.000
_cell.length_c   1.000
_cell.angle_alpha   90.00
_cell.angle_beta   90.00
_cell.angle_gamma   90.00
#
_symmetry.space_group_name_H-M   'P 1'
#
loop_
_entity.id
_entity.type
_entity.pdbx_description
1 polymer ?
#
loop_
_entity_poly.entity_id
_entity_poly.type
_entity_poly.pdbx_seq_one_letter_code
_entity_poly.pdbx_strand_id
1 'polypeptide(L)'
;MSESENNRRFHFTQITLFFAMACTMILGFGIRCVPLVFIIWVVLNLWKTEHSNWAIAVVVVFLSLMYFGVGRSVDVRLDTGDQRIVQWGIPVDYRPMYEPARSSLLKLKMENARIEWCWCAKQDSSNRPDRMMYNFYAAAAAWGDVNPEIARLVVRDIAFYMQTTHANRGLPDSFSMISFDVIDRTNGVVRIADGWQKNPQVLDYLTEKGFDLSIIKKVQ
;
A
#
# COMPACT_ATOMS: atom_id res chain seq x y z
N MET A 1 22.00 -51.02 27.28
CA MET A 1 21.88 -50.15 26.09
C MET A 1 22.94 -49.07 26.24
N SER A 2 23.84 -48.90 25.26
CA SER A 2 24.95 -47.95 25.44
C SER A 2 24.44 -46.52 25.40
N GLU A 3 25.07 -45.63 26.17
CA GLU A 3 24.72 -44.20 26.23
C GLU A 3 24.75 -43.54 24.83
N SER A 4 25.60 -44.05 23.93
CA SER A 4 25.68 -43.63 22.52
C SER A 4 24.42 -43.97 21.70
N GLU A 5 23.76 -45.10 21.97
CA GLU A 5 22.53 -45.50 21.28
C GLU A 5 21.33 -44.69 21.76
N ASN A 6 21.30 -44.36 23.05
CA ASN A 6 20.27 -43.49 23.63
C ASN A 6 20.37 -42.07 23.06
N ASN A 7 21.58 -41.52 22.94
CA ASN A 7 21.79 -40.20 22.31
C ASN A 7 21.41 -40.20 20.82
N ARG A 8 21.76 -41.24 20.05
CA ARG A 8 21.34 -41.33 18.63
C ARG A 8 19.83 -41.42 18.47
N ARG A 9 19.15 -42.24 19.27
CA ARG A 9 17.68 -42.35 19.23
C ARG A 9 17.00 -41.05 19.65
N PHE A 10 17.53 -40.35 20.66
CA PHE A 10 17.02 -39.06 21.09
C PHE A 10 17.15 -38.00 19.98
N HIS A 11 18.33 -37.90 19.35
CA HIS A 11 18.55 -37.00 18.21
C HIS A 11 17.65 -37.31 17.01
N PHE A 12 17.48 -38.59 16.67
CA PHE A 12 16.63 -39.00 15.56
C PHE A 12 15.14 -38.69 15.84
N THR A 13 14.68 -38.93 17.06
CA THR A 13 13.31 -38.61 17.47
C THR A 13 13.05 -37.10 17.43
N GLN A 14 14.00 -36.28 17.88
CA GLN A 14 13.91 -34.82 17.78
C GLN A 14 13.82 -34.34 16.34
N ILE A 15 14.73 -34.80 15.46
CA ILE A 15 14.72 -34.42 14.03
C ILE A 15 13.38 -34.79 13.38
N THR A 16 12.84 -35.96 13.69
CA THR A 16 11.57 -36.45 13.12
C THR A 16 10.38 -35.62 13.60
N LEU A 17 10.35 -35.25 14.89
CA LEU A 17 9.30 -34.41 15.46
C LEU A 17 9.34 -32.98 14.88
N PHE A 18 10.54 -32.45 14.66
CA PHE A 18 10.73 -31.13 14.04
C PHE A 18 10.32 -31.11 12.57
N PHE A 19 10.64 -32.16 11.81
CA PHE A 19 10.22 -32.28 10.42
C PHE A 19 8.69 -32.34 10.32
N ALA A 20 8.05 -33.10 11.21
CA ALA A 20 6.58 -33.18 11.28
C ALA A 20 5.93 -31.83 11.66
N MET A 21 6.51 -31.08 12.61
CA MET A 21 6.03 -29.73 12.97
C MET A 21 6.24 -28.71 11.83
N ALA A 22 7.39 -28.75 11.16
CA ALA A 22 7.67 -27.88 10.02
C ALA A 22 6.69 -28.16 8.87
N CYS A 23 6.45 -29.43 8.53
CA CYS A 23 5.50 -29.80 7.49
C CYS A 23 4.06 -29.40 7.83
N THR A 24 3.60 -29.61 9.08
CA THR A 24 2.25 -29.21 9.50
C THR A 24 2.06 -27.70 9.54
N MET A 25 3.07 -26.93 9.94
CA MET A 25 3.01 -25.46 9.92
C MET A 25 3.10 -24.87 8.51
N ILE A 26 3.90 -25.45 7.61
CA ILE A 26 3.95 -25.05 6.19
C ILE A 26 2.59 -25.29 5.51
N LEU A 27 1.95 -26.42 5.81
CA LEU A 27 0.64 -26.78 5.24
C LEU A 27 -0.51 -25.96 5.85
N GLY A 28 -0.42 -25.54 7.12
CA GLY A 28 -1.48 -24.79 7.81
C GLY A 28 -1.40 -23.26 7.70
N PHE A 29 -0.19 -22.68 7.60
CA PHE A 29 0.04 -21.23 7.68
C PHE A 29 0.92 -20.66 6.54
N GLY A 30 1.36 -21.52 5.60
CA GLY A 30 2.22 -21.14 4.48
C GLY A 30 3.70 -20.93 4.87
N ILE A 31 4.51 -20.54 3.88
CA ILE A 31 5.99 -20.36 4.00
C ILE A 31 6.40 -19.34 5.09
N ARG A 32 5.46 -18.52 5.57
CA ARG A 32 5.71 -17.45 6.57
C ARG A 32 6.14 -17.97 7.95
N CYS A 33 5.90 -19.24 8.27
CA CYS A 33 6.30 -19.85 9.55
C CYS A 33 7.62 -20.63 9.50
N VAL A 34 8.17 -20.87 8.29
CA VAL A 34 9.46 -21.57 8.09
C VAL A 34 10.62 -20.86 8.80
N PRO A 35 10.72 -19.51 8.78
CA PRO A 35 11.74 -18.82 9.54
C PRO A 35 11.65 -19.19 11.02
N LEU A 36 10.44 -19.12 11.62
CA LEU A 36 10.18 -19.34 13.06
C LEU A 36 10.67 -20.70 13.57
N VAL A 37 10.49 -21.76 12.77
CA VAL A 37 10.99 -23.09 13.08
C VAL A 37 12.52 -23.19 12.97
N PHE A 38 13.11 -22.58 11.93
CA PHE A 38 14.56 -22.51 11.78
C PHE A 38 15.22 -21.76 12.94
N ILE A 39 14.55 -20.73 13.46
CA ILE A 39 15.01 -19.89 14.58
C ILE A 39 15.02 -20.66 15.89
N ILE A 40 13.94 -21.36 16.21
CA ILE A 40 13.89 -22.23 17.39
C ILE A 40 15.02 -23.26 17.31
N TRP A 41 15.26 -23.83 16.13
CA TRP A 41 16.35 -24.79 15.91
C TRP A 41 17.76 -24.19 16.06
N VAL A 42 18.01 -22.99 15.50
CA VAL A 42 19.30 -22.29 15.63
C VAL A 42 19.54 -21.88 17.08
N VAL A 43 18.53 -21.36 17.78
CA VAL A 43 18.63 -20.98 19.20
C VAL A 43 18.93 -22.20 20.08
N LEU A 44 18.23 -23.32 19.87
CA LEU A 44 18.45 -24.56 20.61
C LEU A 44 19.84 -25.17 20.36
N ASN A 45 20.39 -25.04 19.16
CA ASN A 45 21.74 -25.54 18.85
C ASN A 45 22.84 -24.61 19.36
N LEU A 46 22.63 -23.29 19.29
CA LEU A 46 23.61 -22.31 19.76
C LEU A 46 23.73 -22.32 21.29
N TRP A 47 22.64 -22.52 22.03
CA TRP A 47 22.63 -22.53 23.50
C TRP A 47 23.61 -23.54 24.15
N LYS A 48 24.16 -24.48 23.37
CA LYS A 48 25.23 -25.40 23.78
C LYS A 48 26.65 -24.79 23.81
N THR A 49 26.84 -23.51 23.45
CA THR A 49 28.17 -22.88 23.39
C THR A 49 28.22 -21.55 24.16
N GLU A 50 29.29 -21.30 24.93
CA GLU A 50 29.44 -20.10 25.80
C GLU A 50 29.42 -18.75 25.05
N HIS A 51 29.66 -18.76 23.73
CA HIS A 51 29.58 -17.57 22.86
C HIS A 51 28.18 -17.34 22.23
N SER A 52 27.15 -18.09 22.61
CA SER A 52 25.86 -18.14 21.90
C SER A 52 24.88 -17.00 22.18
N ASN A 53 25.04 -16.28 23.28
CA ASN A 53 24.04 -15.31 23.73
C ASN A 53 23.89 -14.12 22.77
N TRP A 54 24.96 -13.66 22.11
CA TRP A 54 24.90 -12.54 21.17
C TRP A 54 24.29 -12.96 19.82
N ALA A 55 24.57 -14.19 19.36
CA ALA A 55 24.01 -14.71 18.11
C ALA A 55 22.49 -14.94 18.22
N ILE A 56 22.03 -15.45 19.38
CA ILE A 56 20.60 -15.58 19.70
C ILE A 56 19.94 -14.20 19.75
N ALA A 57 20.57 -13.21 20.40
CA ALA A 57 20.05 -11.85 20.45
C ALA A 57 19.93 -11.19 19.06
N VAL A 58 20.94 -11.35 18.20
CA VAL A 58 20.91 -10.81 16.82
C VAL A 58 19.78 -11.43 16.00
N VAL A 59 19.60 -12.75 16.08
CA VAL A 59 18.51 -13.45 15.38
C VAL A 59 17.16 -12.95 15.88
N VAL A 60 16.91 -12.94 17.19
CA VAL A 60 15.64 -12.47 17.79
C VAL A 60 15.33 -11.02 17.43
N VAL A 61 16.34 -10.13 17.43
CA VAL A 61 16.18 -8.72 17.02
C VAL A 61 15.80 -8.62 15.55
N PHE A 62 16.52 -9.31 14.66
CA PHE A 62 16.25 -9.27 13.21
C PHE A 62 14.83 -9.76 12.88
N LEU A 63 14.36 -10.75 13.60
CA LEU A 63 13.02 -11.32 13.41
C LEU A 63 11.92 -10.47 14.00
N SER A 64 12.17 -9.85 15.14
CA SER A 64 11.25 -8.86 15.71
C SER A 64 11.07 -7.73 14.70
N LEU A 65 12.17 -7.24 14.10
CA LEU A 65 12.10 -6.23 13.03
C LEU A 65 11.30 -6.72 11.80
N MET A 66 11.43 -7.99 11.40
CA MET A 66 10.64 -8.55 10.30
C MET A 66 9.15 -8.77 10.65
N TYR A 67 8.85 -9.18 11.88
CA TYR A 67 7.49 -9.55 12.33
C TYR A 67 6.63 -8.32 12.64
N PHE A 68 7.21 -7.28 13.24
CA PHE A 68 6.49 -6.05 13.57
C PHE A 68 6.22 -5.13 12.37
N GLY A 69 6.45 -5.59 11.13
CA GLY A 69 6.22 -4.77 9.94
C GLY A 69 7.13 -3.55 9.85
N VAL A 70 8.18 -3.49 10.67
CA VAL A 70 9.12 -2.37 10.69
C VAL A 70 9.71 -2.21 9.30
N GLY A 71 9.62 -1.01 8.74
CA GLY A 71 10.09 -0.73 7.38
C GLY A 71 9.13 -1.13 6.27
N ARG A 72 7.84 -1.42 6.56
CA ARG A 72 6.78 -1.50 5.55
C ARG A 72 6.21 -0.12 5.23
N SER A 73 6.25 0.22 3.95
CA SER A 73 5.62 1.40 3.40
C SER A 73 4.74 1.05 2.21
N VAL A 74 3.87 1.98 1.85
CA VAL A 74 3.12 1.95 0.60
C VAL A 74 3.66 3.06 -0.28
N ASP A 75 4.02 2.71 -1.51
CA ASP A 75 4.28 3.68 -2.56
C ASP A 75 3.10 3.71 -3.51
N VAL A 76 2.84 4.88 -4.11
CA VAL A 76 1.78 5.11 -5.09
C VAL A 76 2.40 5.64 -6.38
N ARG A 77 1.93 5.12 -7.50
CA ARG A 77 2.35 5.55 -8.83
C ARG A 77 1.54 6.77 -9.26
N LEU A 78 2.21 7.88 -9.58
CA LEU A 78 1.56 9.20 -9.69
C LEU A 78 0.64 9.39 -10.91
N ASP A 79 0.76 8.54 -11.93
CA ASP A 79 -0.05 8.60 -13.15
C ASP A 79 -1.34 7.76 -13.09
N THR A 80 -1.37 6.77 -12.20
CA THR A 80 -2.37 5.69 -12.21
C THR A 80 -3.01 5.43 -10.86
N GLY A 81 -2.39 5.90 -9.77
CA GLY A 81 -2.80 5.55 -8.41
C GLY A 81 -2.53 4.09 -8.06
N ASP A 82 -1.81 3.34 -8.90
CA ASP A 82 -1.35 1.99 -8.60
C ASP A 82 -0.54 2.01 -7.30
N GLN A 83 -0.68 1.01 -6.46
CA GLN A 83 0.01 0.94 -5.18
C GLN A 83 0.97 -0.25 -5.16
N ARG A 84 2.05 -0.12 -4.40
CA ARG A 84 2.91 -1.25 -4.05
C ARG A 84 3.27 -1.18 -2.59
N ILE A 85 3.26 -2.34 -1.93
CA ILE A 85 3.86 -2.45 -0.60
C ILE A 85 5.35 -2.65 -0.79
N VAL A 86 6.11 -1.84 -0.08
CA VAL A 86 7.56 -1.90 -0.03
C VAL A 86 7.96 -2.33 1.37
N GLN A 87 8.79 -3.37 1.46
CA GLN A 87 9.43 -3.78 2.70
C GLN A 87 10.92 -3.52 2.55
N TRP A 88 11.44 -2.56 3.32
CA TRP A 88 12.88 -2.24 3.37
C TRP A 88 13.44 -1.80 2.01
N GLY A 89 12.65 -1.01 1.26
CA GLY A 89 12.99 -0.56 -0.09
C GLY A 89 12.69 -1.57 -1.20
N ILE A 90 12.29 -2.80 -0.88
CA ILE A 90 11.98 -3.86 -1.86
C ILE A 90 10.46 -3.99 -2.03
N PRO A 91 9.91 -3.86 -3.26
CA PRO A 91 8.51 -4.14 -3.53
C PRO A 91 8.15 -5.61 -3.25
N VAL A 92 7.13 -5.85 -2.43
CA VAL A 92 6.69 -7.20 -2.02
C VAL A 92 5.24 -7.51 -2.41
N ASP A 93 4.43 -6.50 -2.69
CA ASP A 93 3.04 -6.64 -3.13
C ASP A 93 2.70 -5.51 -4.10
N TYR A 94 1.92 -5.80 -5.14
CA TYR A 94 1.47 -4.82 -6.12
C TYR A 94 -0.04 -4.86 -6.23
N ARG A 95 -0.66 -3.68 -6.14
CA ARG A 95 -2.11 -3.48 -6.06
C ARG A 95 -2.49 -2.48 -7.15
N PRO A 96 -2.88 -2.97 -8.34
CA PRO A 96 -3.30 -2.08 -9.40
C PRO A 96 -4.59 -1.32 -9.01
N MET A 97 -4.75 -0.12 -9.56
CA MET A 97 -6.04 0.56 -9.55
C MET A 97 -7.07 -0.31 -10.28
N TYR A 98 -8.32 -0.31 -9.80
CA TYR A 98 -9.37 -1.11 -10.40
C TYR A 98 -9.74 -0.60 -11.80
N GLU A 99 -10.27 -1.49 -12.64
CA GLU A 99 -10.85 -1.11 -13.92
C GLU A 99 -12.34 -0.75 -13.77
N PRO A 100 -12.85 0.29 -14.45
CA PRO A 100 -12.22 1.02 -15.57
C PRO A 100 -11.38 2.24 -15.16
N ALA A 101 -11.26 2.55 -13.87
CA ALA A 101 -10.61 3.76 -13.39
C ALA A 101 -9.15 3.85 -13.85
N ARG A 102 -8.40 2.76 -13.74
CA ARG A 102 -7.01 2.68 -14.20
C ARG A 102 -6.85 3.04 -15.68
N SER A 103 -7.68 2.43 -16.54
CA SER A 103 -7.68 2.74 -17.97
C SER A 103 -8.06 4.20 -18.27
N SER A 104 -8.98 4.79 -17.49
CA SER A 104 -9.34 6.21 -17.61
C SER A 104 -8.13 7.11 -17.32
N LEU A 105 -7.44 6.87 -16.19
CA LEU A 105 -6.25 7.63 -15.79
C LEU A 105 -5.12 7.53 -16.83
N LEU A 106 -4.85 6.33 -17.36
CA LEU A 106 -3.84 6.12 -18.40
C LEU A 106 -4.13 6.89 -19.70
N LYS A 107 -5.40 7.15 -20.02
CA LYS A 107 -5.79 7.92 -21.20
C LYS A 107 -5.56 9.42 -21.05
N LEU A 108 -5.35 9.93 -19.83
CA LEU A 108 -5.27 11.36 -19.59
C LEU A 108 -4.05 12.03 -20.24
N LYS A 109 -3.05 11.30 -20.78
CA LYS A 109 -1.86 11.86 -21.48
C LYS A 109 -1.39 13.17 -20.85
N MET A 110 -0.92 13.12 -19.60
CA MET A 110 -0.48 14.34 -18.92
C MET A 110 0.98 14.61 -19.29
N GLU A 111 1.28 15.80 -19.82
CA GLU A 111 2.65 16.21 -20.17
C GLU A 111 3.63 16.11 -18.99
N ASN A 112 3.10 16.17 -17.76
CA ASN A 112 3.87 16.05 -16.52
C ASN A 112 3.46 14.84 -15.67
N ALA A 113 2.73 13.85 -16.21
CA ALA A 113 2.47 12.59 -15.50
C ALA A 113 3.79 11.83 -15.38
N ARG A 114 4.52 12.12 -14.32
CA ARG A 114 5.75 11.40 -13.99
C ARG A 114 5.34 9.96 -13.72
N ILE A 115 5.89 9.04 -14.51
CA ILE A 115 5.81 7.60 -14.27
C ILE A 115 6.75 7.31 -13.09
N GLU A 116 6.33 7.74 -11.91
CA GLU A 116 7.16 7.76 -10.71
C GLU A 116 6.37 7.14 -9.56
N TRP A 117 7.07 6.34 -8.76
CA TRP A 117 6.58 5.79 -7.52
C TRP A 117 6.95 6.75 -6.39
N CYS A 118 5.95 7.26 -5.68
CA CYS A 118 6.14 8.17 -4.56
C CYS A 118 5.73 7.50 -3.26
N TRP A 119 6.52 7.70 -2.21
CA TRP A 119 6.21 7.19 -0.88
C TRP A 119 4.91 7.82 -0.36
N CYS A 120 3.94 7.00 0.06
CA CYS A 120 2.65 7.46 0.57
C CYS A 120 2.61 7.46 2.09
N ALA A 121 2.88 6.30 2.69
CA ALA A 121 2.72 6.14 4.13
C ALA A 121 3.41 4.87 4.66
N LYS A 122 3.58 4.83 5.98
CA LYS A 122 3.80 3.57 6.71
C LYS A 122 2.49 2.80 6.81
N GLN A 123 2.55 1.49 6.58
CA GLN A 123 1.38 0.62 6.56
C GLN A 123 0.72 0.48 7.95
N ASP A 124 1.46 0.72 9.02
CA ASP A 124 1.01 0.51 10.40
C ASP A 124 0.20 1.69 10.97
N SER A 125 -0.22 2.63 10.12
CA SER A 125 -0.98 3.81 10.56
C SER A 125 -2.48 3.53 10.66
N SER A 126 -3.09 3.94 11.77
CA SER A 126 -4.51 3.75 12.08
C SER A 126 -5.46 4.39 11.06
N ASN A 127 -4.98 5.39 10.31
CA ASN A 127 -5.81 6.21 9.43
C ASN A 127 -5.88 5.69 7.98
N ARG A 128 -5.24 4.56 7.65
CA ARG A 128 -5.21 3.94 6.30
C ARG A 128 -5.02 4.96 5.15
N PRO A 129 -3.93 5.75 5.19
CA PRO A 129 -3.62 6.76 4.17
C PRO A 129 -3.45 6.16 2.77
N ASP A 130 -3.01 4.90 2.67
CA ASP A 130 -3.00 4.13 1.42
C ASP A 130 -4.41 4.04 0.80
N ARG A 131 -5.42 3.72 1.61
CA ARG A 131 -6.81 3.64 1.15
C ARG A 131 -7.37 5.02 0.80
N MET A 132 -6.98 6.06 1.53
CA MET A 132 -7.36 7.44 1.20
C MET A 132 -6.83 7.83 -0.18
N MET A 133 -5.54 7.58 -0.43
CA MET A 133 -4.91 7.90 -1.71
C MET A 133 -5.52 7.11 -2.86
N TYR A 134 -5.84 5.83 -2.63
CA TYR A 134 -6.56 5.01 -3.61
C TYR A 134 -7.90 5.67 -4.02
N ASN A 135 -8.66 6.16 -3.04
CA ASN A 135 -9.94 6.81 -3.30
C ASN A 135 -9.78 8.15 -4.03
N PHE A 136 -8.71 8.90 -3.78
CA PHE A 136 -8.42 10.15 -4.49
C PHE A 136 -8.20 9.92 -5.98
N TYR A 137 -7.38 8.92 -6.34
CA TYR A 137 -7.20 8.57 -7.76
C TYR A 137 -8.46 7.99 -8.38
N ALA A 138 -9.25 7.20 -7.64
CA ALA A 138 -10.54 6.71 -8.11
C ALA A 138 -11.52 7.85 -8.44
N ALA A 139 -11.56 8.89 -7.60
CA ALA A 139 -12.36 10.09 -7.84
C ALA A 139 -11.84 10.88 -9.05
N ALA A 140 -10.52 11.06 -9.16
CA ALA A 140 -9.91 11.71 -10.30
C ALA A 140 -10.22 10.99 -11.62
N ALA A 141 -10.26 9.66 -11.61
CA ALA A 141 -10.65 8.85 -12.76
C ALA A 141 -12.11 9.11 -13.20
N ALA A 142 -13.03 9.30 -12.24
CA ALA A 142 -14.43 9.59 -12.53
C ALA A 142 -14.62 10.97 -13.17
N TRP A 143 -13.78 11.95 -12.84
CA TRP A 143 -13.74 13.22 -13.57
C TRP A 143 -13.33 13.04 -15.04
N GLY A 144 -12.60 11.97 -15.39
CA GLY A 144 -12.19 11.67 -16.76
C GLY A 144 -13.38 11.43 -17.69
N ASP A 145 -14.48 10.89 -17.17
CA ASP A 145 -15.72 10.67 -17.91
C ASP A 145 -16.52 11.98 -18.10
N VAL A 146 -16.31 12.97 -17.21
CA VAL A 146 -16.96 14.29 -17.28
C VAL A 146 -16.18 15.21 -18.21
N ASN A 147 -14.91 15.42 -17.90
CA ASN A 147 -13.99 16.20 -18.72
C ASN A 147 -12.54 15.78 -18.40
N PRO A 148 -11.77 15.28 -19.39
CA PRO A 148 -10.41 14.81 -19.17
C PRO A 148 -9.45 15.91 -18.69
N GLU A 149 -9.71 17.18 -18.99
CA GLU A 149 -8.90 18.29 -18.52
C GLU A 149 -9.10 18.56 -17.02
N ILE A 150 -10.35 18.46 -16.52
CA ILE A 150 -10.63 18.51 -15.08
C ILE A 150 -9.90 17.36 -14.37
N ALA A 151 -9.99 16.15 -14.92
CA ALA A 151 -9.29 14.99 -14.36
C ALA A 151 -7.78 15.21 -14.28
N ARG A 152 -7.17 15.83 -15.31
CA ARG A 152 -5.74 16.19 -15.29
C ARG A 152 -5.40 17.17 -14.17
N LEU A 153 -6.24 18.18 -13.93
CA LEU A 153 -6.03 19.15 -12.84
C LEU A 153 -6.03 18.44 -11.48
N VAL A 154 -7.02 17.58 -11.25
CA VAL A 154 -7.17 16.82 -10.01
C VAL A 154 -5.99 15.86 -9.80
N VAL A 155 -5.60 15.08 -10.82
CA VAL A 155 -4.45 14.17 -10.72
C VAL A 155 -3.16 14.95 -10.44
N ARG A 156 -2.97 16.11 -11.07
CA ARG A 156 -1.79 16.96 -10.85
C ARG A 156 -1.70 17.44 -9.41
N ASP A 157 -2.81 17.89 -8.82
CA ASP A 157 -2.84 18.36 -7.44
C ASP A 157 -2.62 17.20 -6.45
N ILE A 158 -3.18 16.02 -6.72
CA ILE A 158 -2.90 14.80 -5.92
C ILE A 158 -1.42 14.44 -5.99
N ALA A 159 -0.81 14.47 -7.18
CA ALA A 159 0.60 14.16 -7.37
C ALA A 159 1.50 15.20 -6.66
N PHE A 160 1.15 16.48 -6.76
CA PHE A 160 1.85 17.55 -6.05
C PHE A 160 1.74 17.38 -4.53
N TYR A 161 0.56 17.07 -4.02
CA TYR A 161 0.32 16.78 -2.60
C TYR A 161 1.19 15.61 -2.10
N MET A 162 1.31 14.56 -2.90
CA MET A 162 2.14 13.40 -2.59
C MET A 162 3.62 13.75 -2.53
N GLN A 163 4.12 14.61 -3.41
CA GLN A 163 5.53 14.95 -3.49
C GLN A 163 5.98 16.02 -2.47
N THR A 164 5.09 16.93 -2.08
CA THR A 164 5.49 18.13 -1.34
C THR A 164 5.05 18.17 0.11
N THR A 165 3.92 17.52 0.45
CA THR A 165 3.23 17.83 1.70
C THR A 165 3.18 16.69 2.71
N HIS A 166 3.89 15.59 2.49
CA HIS A 166 4.01 14.42 3.40
C HIS A 166 3.65 14.77 4.86
N ALA A 167 2.39 14.46 5.25
CA ALA A 167 1.77 14.66 6.56
C ALA A 167 1.65 16.10 7.14
N ASN A 168 2.27 17.14 6.55
CA ASN A 168 2.38 18.47 7.17
C ASN A 168 1.38 19.54 6.66
N ARG A 169 0.70 19.32 5.52
CA ARG A 169 -0.35 20.24 5.03
C ARG A 169 -1.60 19.48 4.62
N GLY A 170 -2.48 19.22 5.59
CA GLY A 170 -3.89 18.88 5.36
C GLY A 170 -4.18 17.94 4.18
N LEU A 171 -5.11 18.37 3.32
CA LEU A 171 -5.64 17.65 2.15
C LEU A 171 -5.15 18.33 0.86
N PRO A 172 -5.15 17.64 -0.30
CA PRO A 172 -4.79 18.27 -1.58
C PRO A 172 -5.72 19.43 -1.92
N ASP A 173 -5.26 20.42 -2.69
CA ASP A 173 -6.08 21.55 -3.16
C ASP A 173 -7.35 21.07 -3.89
N SER A 174 -7.24 19.94 -4.60
CA SER A 174 -8.36 19.29 -5.28
C SER A 174 -9.34 18.59 -4.34
N PHE A 175 -9.29 18.84 -3.02
CA PHE A 175 -10.15 18.18 -2.05
C PHE A 175 -11.64 18.38 -2.36
N SER A 176 -12.05 19.58 -2.77
CA SER A 176 -13.44 19.88 -3.17
C SER A 176 -13.91 19.06 -4.37
N MET A 177 -12.98 18.56 -5.19
CA MET A 177 -13.26 17.70 -6.35
C MET A 177 -13.32 16.22 -6.00
N ILE A 178 -12.76 15.82 -4.86
CA ILE A 178 -12.66 14.42 -4.44
C ILE A 178 -13.38 14.14 -3.12
N SER A 179 -14.15 15.11 -2.62
CA SER A 179 -14.95 14.98 -1.41
C SER A 179 -16.21 14.15 -1.66
N PHE A 180 -16.83 13.69 -0.57
CA PHE A 180 -18.08 12.92 -0.64
C PHE A 180 -19.26 13.75 -1.16
N ASP A 181 -19.17 15.08 -1.16
CA ASP A 181 -20.26 15.97 -1.60
C ASP A 181 -20.40 16.04 -3.13
N VAL A 182 -19.38 15.58 -3.86
CA VAL A 182 -19.32 15.62 -5.33
C VAL A 182 -19.11 14.23 -5.95
N ILE A 183 -19.02 13.20 -5.12
CA ILE A 183 -18.83 11.81 -5.52
C ILE A 183 -20.07 11.00 -5.13
N ASP A 184 -20.67 10.34 -6.12
CA ASP A 184 -21.60 9.23 -5.89
C ASP A 184 -20.85 7.88 -5.93
N ARG A 185 -21.18 7.00 -4.98
CA ARG A 185 -20.63 5.64 -4.88
C ARG A 185 -21.77 4.64 -4.96
N THR A 186 -22.29 4.44 -6.17
CA THR A 186 -23.32 3.45 -6.44
C THR A 186 -22.69 2.15 -6.97
N ASN A 187 -23.01 1.01 -6.36
CA ASN A 187 -22.55 -0.33 -6.77
C ASN A 187 -21.02 -0.50 -6.87
N GLY A 188 -20.26 0.17 -6.01
CA GLY A 188 -18.79 0.07 -5.97
C GLY A 188 -18.07 0.82 -7.10
N VAL A 189 -18.81 1.57 -7.93
CA VAL A 189 -18.25 2.46 -8.96
C VAL A 189 -18.29 3.89 -8.44
N VAL A 190 -17.18 4.61 -8.60
CA VAL A 190 -17.08 6.04 -8.27
C VAL A 190 -17.57 6.85 -9.47
N ARG A 191 -18.53 7.75 -9.25
CA ARG A 191 -19.08 8.68 -10.25
C ARG A 191 -19.13 10.09 -9.70
N ILE A 192 -19.17 11.08 -10.58
CA ILE A 192 -19.40 12.48 -10.16
C ILE A 192 -20.90 12.67 -9.94
N ALA A 193 -21.27 13.29 -8.82
CA ALA A 193 -22.66 13.51 -8.44
C ALA A 193 -23.38 14.41 -9.46
N ASP A 194 -24.66 14.14 -9.70
CA ASP A 194 -25.50 14.98 -10.54
C ASP A 194 -25.61 16.40 -9.96
N GLY A 195 -25.57 17.41 -10.82
CA GLY A 195 -25.65 18.81 -10.39
C GLY A 195 -24.37 19.37 -9.77
N TRP A 196 -23.23 18.66 -9.87
CA TRP A 196 -21.92 19.16 -9.43
C TRP A 196 -21.58 20.55 -9.99
N GLN A 197 -22.12 20.91 -11.16
CA GLN A 197 -21.94 22.22 -11.80
C GLN A 197 -22.53 23.37 -10.98
N LYS A 198 -23.40 23.09 -10.01
CA LYS A 198 -23.97 24.07 -9.08
C LYS A 198 -23.21 24.13 -7.75
N ASN A 199 -22.22 23.25 -7.54
CA ASN A 199 -21.45 23.24 -6.30
C ASN A 199 -20.43 24.39 -6.32
N PRO A 200 -20.55 25.39 -5.40
CA PRO A 200 -19.66 26.54 -5.40
C PRO A 200 -18.20 26.15 -5.18
N GLN A 201 -17.91 25.15 -4.35
CA GLN A 201 -16.53 24.73 -4.07
C GLN A 201 -15.83 24.10 -5.27
N VAL A 202 -16.60 23.45 -6.16
CA VAL A 202 -16.07 22.91 -7.42
C VAL A 202 -15.79 24.05 -8.39
N LEU A 203 -16.74 24.98 -8.53
CA LEU A 203 -16.58 26.13 -9.43
C LEU A 203 -15.42 27.04 -8.99
N ASP A 204 -15.29 27.29 -7.69
CA ASP A 204 -14.21 28.08 -7.11
C ASP A 204 -12.86 27.42 -7.40
N TYR A 205 -12.73 26.11 -7.15
CA TYR A 205 -11.51 25.35 -7.46
C TYR A 205 -11.16 25.41 -8.95
N LEU A 206 -12.12 25.18 -9.84
CA LEU A 206 -11.88 25.22 -11.28
C LEU A 206 -11.46 26.62 -11.74
N THR A 207 -12.08 27.66 -11.20
CA THR A 207 -11.73 29.05 -11.48
C THR A 207 -10.32 29.37 -11.00
N GLU A 208 -9.95 28.96 -9.78
CA GLU A 208 -8.61 29.14 -9.22
C GLU A 208 -7.54 28.45 -10.07
N LYS A 209 -7.84 27.27 -10.60
CA LYS A 209 -6.94 26.52 -11.48
C LYS A 209 -6.94 27.03 -12.93
N GLY A 210 -7.68 28.09 -13.22
CA GLY A 210 -7.74 28.75 -14.53
C GLY A 210 -8.51 27.93 -15.58
N PHE A 211 -9.39 27.03 -15.16
CA PHE A 211 -10.21 26.23 -16.06
C PHE A 211 -11.33 27.08 -16.67
N ASP A 212 -11.53 26.98 -17.99
CA ASP A 212 -12.59 27.70 -18.67
C ASP A 212 -13.96 27.06 -18.39
N LEU A 213 -14.68 27.68 -17.45
CA LEU A 213 -16.03 27.25 -17.06
C LEU A 213 -17.05 27.32 -18.22
N SER A 214 -16.78 28.04 -19.31
CA SER A 214 -17.69 28.08 -20.47
C SER A 214 -17.78 26.73 -21.20
N ILE A 215 -16.78 25.86 -21.03
CA ILE A 215 -16.72 24.51 -21.61
C ILE A 215 -17.64 23.54 -20.86
N ILE A 216 -18.00 23.85 -19.61
CA ILE A 216 -18.98 23.09 -18.84
C ILE A 216 -20.35 23.42 -19.43
N LYS A 217 -20.86 22.54 -20.30
CA LYS A 217 -22.21 22.67 -20.85
C LYS A 217 -23.17 22.98 -19.70
N LYS A 218 -23.84 24.13 -19.76
CA LYS A 218 -24.99 24.42 -18.91
C LYS A 218 -26.01 23.32 -19.17
N VAL A 219 -26.05 22.34 -18.29
CA VAL A 219 -27.18 21.40 -18.24
C VAL A 219 -28.36 22.26 -17.81
N GLN A 220 -29.15 22.68 -18.81
CA GLN A 220 -30.45 23.35 -18.60
C GLN A 220 -31.42 22.37 -17.94
#